data_AF-E0NZL5-F1
#
_entry.id   AF-E0NZL5-F1
#
_cell.length_a   1.000
_cell.length_b   1.000
_cell.length_c   1.000
_cell.angle_alpha   90.00
_cell.angle_beta   90.00
_cell.angle_gamma   90.00
#
_symmetry.space_group_name_H-M   'P 1'
#
loop_
_entity.id
_entity.type
_entity.pdbx_description
1 polymer ?
#
loop_
_entity_poly.entity_id
_entity_poly.type
_entity_poly.pdbx_seq_one_letter_code
_entity_poly.pdbx_strand_id
1 'polypeptide(L)'
;MEKLIPIWEKAALTVEEAAAYTGVRIELIRALAHAAKHGRNDFPAFWVGTSIKIARGPLLQWIADTAVSHKDLQHAVKIVENADQLEMTRRRGRPRKRIIA
;
A
#
# COMPACT_ATOMS: atom_id res chain seq x y z
N MET A 1 -15.60 -19.95 -21.46
CA MET A 1 -15.80 -18.52 -21.13
C MET A 1 -15.56 -18.37 -19.64
N GLU A 2 -14.44 -17.79 -19.23
CA GLU A 2 -14.25 -17.39 -17.84
C GLU A 2 -15.30 -16.35 -17.48
N LYS A 3 -16.10 -16.62 -16.45
CA LYS A 3 -16.99 -15.63 -15.86
C LYS A 3 -16.11 -14.60 -15.14
N LEU A 4 -15.88 -13.45 -15.77
CA LEU A 4 -15.22 -12.32 -15.14
C LEU A 4 -16.12 -11.81 -14.01
N ILE A 5 -15.73 -12.10 -12.77
CA ILE A 5 -16.43 -11.59 -11.58
C ILE A 5 -16.17 -10.07 -11.53
N PRO A 6 -17.21 -9.22 -11.47
CA PRO A 6 -17.04 -7.79 -11.32
C PRO A 6 -16.34 -7.41 -10.01
N ILE A 7 -15.60 -6.30 -9.99
CA ILE A 7 -14.80 -5.86 -8.83
C ILE A 7 -15.64 -5.75 -7.55
N TRP A 8 -16.89 -5.30 -7.65
CA TRP A 8 -17.79 -5.14 -6.51
C TRP A 8 -18.33 -6.46 -5.93
N GLU A 9 -18.24 -7.57 -6.66
CA GLU A 9 -18.61 -8.91 -6.17
C GLU A 9 -17.42 -9.69 -5.60
N LYS A 10 -16.18 -9.23 -5.84
CA LYS A 10 -14.98 -9.91 -5.35
C LYS A 10 -14.83 -9.74 -3.84
N ALA A 11 -14.57 -10.86 -3.15
CA ALA A 11 -14.26 -10.86 -1.73
C ALA A 11 -12.85 -10.30 -1.43
N ALA A 12 -11.89 -10.60 -2.31
CA ALA A 12 -10.51 -10.15 -2.20
C ALA A 12 -10.08 -9.42 -3.47
N LEU A 13 -9.58 -8.20 -3.31
CA LEU A 13 -9.14 -7.31 -4.37
C LEU A 13 -7.62 -7.40 -4.54
N THR A 14 -7.13 -7.26 -5.77
CA THR A 14 -5.72 -6.87 -6.00
C THR A 14 -5.50 -5.41 -5.61
N VAL A 15 -4.24 -4.98 -5.60
CA VAL A 15 -3.89 -3.57 -5.33
C VAL A 15 -4.51 -2.66 -6.40
N GLU A 16 -4.46 -3.09 -7.66
CA GLU A 16 -4.98 -2.35 -8.81
C GLU A 16 -6.51 -2.28 -8.76
N GLU A 17 -7.17 -3.38 -8.40
CA GLU A 17 -8.62 -3.42 -8.22
C GLU A 17 -9.07 -2.58 -7.03
N ALA A 18 -8.32 -2.61 -5.92
CA ALA A 18 -8.60 -1.76 -4.77
C ALA A 18 -8.44 -0.27 -5.11
N ALA A 19 -7.44 0.09 -5.91
CA ALA A 19 -7.28 1.46 -6.41
C ALA A 19 -8.47 1.88 -7.28
N ALA A 20 -8.88 1.02 -8.22
CA ALA A 20 -10.05 1.27 -9.06
C ALA A 20 -11.35 1.35 -8.25
N TYR A 21 -11.48 0.55 -7.18
CA TYR A 21 -12.66 0.50 -6.34
C TYR A 21 -12.78 1.70 -5.39
N THR A 22 -11.66 2.17 -4.83
CA THR A 22 -11.63 3.21 -3.79
C THR A 22 -11.24 4.59 -4.30
N GLY A 23 -10.64 4.69 -5.50
CA GLY A 23 -10.04 5.92 -6.02
C GLY A 23 -8.72 6.31 -5.36
N VAL A 24 -8.14 5.46 -4.50
CA VAL A 24 -6.86 5.71 -3.82
C VAL A 24 -5.69 5.30 -4.71
N ARG A 25 -4.60 6.08 -4.70
CA ARG A 25 -3.39 5.79 -5.48
C ARG A 25 -2.80 4.42 -5.10
N ILE A 26 -2.38 3.66 -6.12
CA ILE A 26 -1.78 2.32 -5.97
C ILE A 26 -0.58 2.31 -5.01
N GLU A 27 0.30 3.31 -5.12
CA GLU A 27 1.50 3.45 -4.28
C GLU A 27 1.14 3.60 -2.80
N LEU A 28 0.09 4.38 -2.49
CA LEU A 28 -0.39 4.56 -1.13
C LEU A 28 -1.02 3.27 -0.60
N ILE A 29 -1.78 2.54 -1.42
CA ILE A 29 -2.32 1.23 -1.01
C ILE A 29 -1.19 0.25 -0.68
N ARG A 30 -0.13 0.22 -1.50
CA ARG A 30 1.07 -0.60 -1.23
C ARG A 30 1.76 -0.16 0.07
N ALA A 31 1.92 1.14 0.26
CA ALA A 31 2.47 1.73 1.48
C ALA A 31 1.72 1.27 2.74
N LEU A 32 0.38 1.41 2.71
CA LEU A 32 -0.49 1.04 3.81
C LEU A 32 -0.46 -0.46 4.08
N ALA A 33 -0.45 -1.29 3.03
CA ALA A 33 -0.31 -2.73 3.15
C ALA A 33 1.04 -3.12 3.77
N HIS A 34 2.15 -2.52 3.33
CA HIS A 34 3.46 -2.76 3.93
C HIS A 34 3.53 -2.30 5.39
N ALA A 35 2.95 -1.15 5.72
CA ALA A 35 2.84 -0.67 7.10
C ALA A 35 2.05 -1.65 7.97
N ALA A 36 0.92 -2.17 7.47
CA ALA A 36 0.11 -3.17 8.15
C ALA A 36 0.87 -4.50 8.35
N LYS A 37 1.67 -4.93 7.37
CA LYS A 37 2.54 -6.12 7.50
C LYS A 37 3.46 -6.05 8.72
N HIS A 38 3.92 -4.84 9.03
CA HIS A 38 4.84 -4.57 10.12
C HIS A 38 4.10 -4.09 11.39
N GLY A 39 2.78 -4.25 11.47
CA GLY A 39 1.96 -3.90 12.64
C GLY A 39 1.85 -2.39 12.91
N ARG A 40 2.18 -1.54 11.93
CA ARG A 40 2.15 -0.08 12.08
C ARG A 40 0.84 0.56 11.66
N ASN A 41 -0.07 -0.21 11.06
CA ASN A 41 -1.35 0.27 10.55
C ASN A 41 -2.40 -0.85 10.58
N ASP A 42 -3.67 -0.46 10.61
CA ASP A 42 -4.85 -1.33 10.61
C ASP A 42 -5.42 -1.59 9.21
N PHE A 43 -4.65 -1.32 8.15
CA PHE A 43 -5.10 -1.50 6.79
C PHE A 43 -5.39 -2.98 6.47
N PRO A 44 -6.56 -3.32 5.89
CA PRO A 44 -7.03 -4.69 5.75
C PRO A 44 -6.41 -5.43 4.55
N ALA A 45 -5.09 -5.52 4.55
CA ALA A 45 -4.30 -6.29 3.61
C ALA A 45 -3.88 -7.64 4.19
N PHE A 46 -3.81 -8.65 3.34
CA PHE A 46 -3.25 -9.96 3.64
C PHE A 46 -2.37 -10.44 2.50
N TRP A 47 -1.52 -11.44 2.77
CA TRP A 47 -0.54 -11.94 1.80
C TRP A 47 -0.88 -13.36 1.37
N VAL A 48 -0.85 -13.59 0.07
CA VAL A 48 -0.89 -14.92 -0.54
C VAL A 48 0.45 -15.13 -1.23
N GLY A 49 1.39 -15.76 -0.52
CA GLY A 49 2.79 -15.80 -0.92
C GLY A 49 3.38 -14.38 -1.00
N THR A 50 3.90 -14.01 -2.17
CA THR A 50 4.43 -12.67 -2.45
C THR A 50 3.36 -11.65 -2.84
N SER A 51 2.15 -12.11 -3.16
CA SER A 51 1.07 -11.25 -3.65
C SER A 51 0.31 -10.59 -2.50
N ILE A 52 0.03 -9.29 -2.64
CA ILE A 52 -0.83 -8.52 -1.72
C ILE A 52 -2.28 -8.68 -2.18
N LYS A 53 -3.17 -8.97 -1.23
CA LYS A 53 -4.62 -9.02 -1.42
C LYS A 53 -5.29 -8.18 -0.34
N ILE A 54 -6.44 -7.58 -0.67
CA ILE A 54 -7.15 -6.68 0.22
C ILE A 54 -8.58 -7.20 0.38
N ALA A 55 -9.03 -7.39 1.61
CA ALA A 55 -10.37 -7.90 1.87
C ALA A 55 -11.40 -6.76 1.68
N ARG A 56 -12.34 -6.91 0.74
CA ARG A 56 -13.28 -5.83 0.37
C ARG A 56 -14.18 -5.40 1.53
N GLY A 57 -14.74 -6.35 2.26
CA GLY A 57 -15.63 -6.06 3.40
C GLY A 57 -14.93 -5.21 4.47
N PRO A 58 -13.80 -5.69 5.02
CA PRO A 58 -12.99 -4.90 5.95
C PRO A 58 -12.45 -3.59 5.37
N LEU A 59 -12.16 -3.52 4.07
CA LEU A 59 -11.73 -2.28 3.40
C LEU A 59 -12.81 -1.19 3.47
N LEU A 60 -14.07 -1.54 3.25
CA LEU A 60 -15.17 -0.57 3.38
C LEU A 60 -15.32 -0.07 4.81
N GLN A 61 -15.24 -0.98 5.78
CA GLN A 61 -15.28 -0.61 7.20
C GLN A 61 -14.11 0.31 7.56
N TRP A 62 -12.90 -0.04 7.13
CA TRP A 62 -11.70 0.76 7.35
C TRP A 62 -11.80 2.16 6.74
N ILE A 63 -12.39 2.31 5.54
CA ILE A 63 -12.64 3.64 4.94
C ILE A 63 -13.60 4.45 5.80
N ALA A 64 -14.70 3.85 6.26
CA ALA A 64 -15.66 4.51 7.13
C ALA A 64 -15.01 4.97 8.44
N ASP A 65 -14.24 4.10 9.09
CA ASP A 65 -13.54 4.40 10.34
C ASP A 65 -12.46 5.47 10.14
N THR A 66 -11.73 5.41 9.02
CA THR A 66 -10.70 6.40 8.64
C THR A 66 -11.32 7.77 8.42
N ALA A 67 -12.49 7.83 7.76
CA ALA A 67 -13.22 9.07 7.55
C ALA A 67 -13.72 9.68 8.87
N VAL A 68 -14.29 8.87 9.77
CA VAL A 68 -14.77 9.33 11.09
C VAL A 68 -13.62 9.79 11.98
N SER A 69 -12.49 9.09 11.94
CA SER A 69 -11.31 9.43 12.74
C SER A 69 -10.48 10.57 12.17
N HIS A 70 -10.84 11.10 10.99
CA HIS A 70 -10.12 12.19 10.31
C HIS A 70 -8.61 11.88 10.17
N LYS A 71 -8.26 10.60 10.00
CA LYS A 71 -6.87 10.14 9.88
C LYS A 71 -6.26 10.70 8.59
N ASP A 72 -5.14 11.40 8.71
CA ASP A 72 -4.37 11.86 7.55
C ASP A 72 -3.50 10.74 6.99
N LEU A 73 -3.87 10.24 5.81
CA LEU A 73 -3.15 9.18 5.10
C LEU A 73 -1.83 9.67 4.48
N GLN A 74 -1.57 10.98 4.41
CA GLN A 74 -0.31 11.54 3.91
C GLN A 74 0.89 11.15 4.77
N HIS A 75 0.68 10.86 6.06
CA HIS A 75 1.77 10.40 6.92
C HIS A 75 2.33 9.04 6.45
N ALA A 76 1.47 8.16 5.91
CA ALA A 76 1.90 6.90 5.32
C ALA A 76 2.68 7.08 4.01
N VAL A 77 2.35 8.10 3.20
CA VAL A 77 3.12 8.47 1.99
C VAL A 77 4.53 8.90 2.39
N LYS A 78 4.66 9.79 3.39
CA LYS A 78 5.95 10.25 3.88
C LYS A 78 6.82 9.11 4.41
N ILE A 79 6.23 8.10 5.03
CA ILE A 79 6.97 6.92 5.50
C ILE A 79 7.55 6.12 4.33
N VAL A 80 6.81 5.97 3.23
CA VAL A 80 7.33 5.29 2.02
C VAL A 80 8.38 6.11 1.30
N GLU A 81 8.15 7.41 1.11
CA GLU A 81 9.17 8.31 0.55
C GLU A 81 10.46 8.23 1.38
N ASN A 82 10.36 8.24 2.70
CA ASN A 82 11.52 8.08 3.59
C ASN A 82 12.17 6.69 3.48
N ALA A 83 11.39 5.61 3.31
CA ALA A 83 11.92 4.26 3.13
C ALA A 83 12.68 4.12 1.80
N ASP A 84 12.16 4.69 0.72
CA ASP A 84 12.80 4.70 -0.60
C ASP A 84 14.11 5.51 -0.58
N GLN A 85 14.11 6.69 0.09
CA GLN A 85 15.33 7.47 0.30
C GLN A 85 16.36 6.73 1.17
N LEU A 86 15.91 5.99 2.17
CA LEU A 86 16.79 5.13 2.98
C LEU A 86 17.34 3.96 2.16
N GLU A 87 16.58 3.35 1.26
CA GLU A 87 17.07 2.31 0.37
C GLU A 87 18.12 2.84 -0.62
N MET A 88 17.89 4.03 -1.19
CA MET A 88 18.85 4.71 -2.07
C MET A 88 20.17 5.07 -1.37
N THR A 89 20.11 5.44 -0.08
CA THR A 89 21.30 5.76 0.74
C THR A 89 21.99 4.53 1.32
N ARG A 90 21.25 3.42 1.51
CA ARG A 90 21.76 2.12 2.00
C ARG A 90 22.45 1.25 0.95
N ARG A 91 22.81 1.80 -0.23
CA ARG A 91 23.73 1.11 -1.16
C ARG A 91 24.99 0.72 -0.40
N ARG A 92 25.07 -0.55 0.02
CA ARG A 92 26.19 -1.09 0.78
C ARG A 92 27.45 -1.03 -0.08
N GLY A 93 28.45 -0.28 0.38
CA GLY A 93 29.74 -0.13 -0.26
C GLY A 93 30.41 1.20 0.05
N ARG A 94 31.71 1.31 -0.26
CA ARG A 94 32.46 2.58 -0.13
C ARG A 94 31.82 3.63 -1.04
N PRO A 95 31.55 4.86 -0.55
CA PRO A 95 31.05 5.95 -1.38
C PRO A 95 31.94 6.13 -2.62
N ARG A 96 31.36 6.06 -3.82
CA ARG A 96 32.11 6.38 -5.06
C ARG A 96 32.46 7.86 -5.03
N LYS A 97 33.75 8.17 -5.23
CA LYS A 97 34.26 9.55 -5.33
C LYS A 97 33.52 10.25 -6.47
N ARG A 98 32.83 11.35 -6.17
CA ARG A 98 32.23 12.22 -7.19
C ARG A 98 33.36 12.88 -7.97
N ILE A 99 33.43 12.63 -9.28
CA ILE A 99 34.26 13.41 -10.19
C ILE A 99 33.37 14.56 -10.65
N ILE A 100 33.73 15.79 -10.28
CA ILE A 100 33.11 16.99 -10.82
C ILE A 100 33.87 17.30 -12.11
N ALA A 101 33.16 17.28 -13.23
CA ALA A 101 33.65 17.74 -14.53
C ALA A 101 33.37 19.24 -14.69
#